data_AF-X1JX15-F1
#
_entry.id   AF-X1JX15-F1
#
_cell.length_a   1.000
_cell.length_b   1.000
_cell.length_c   1.000
_cell.angle_alpha   90.00
_cell.angle_beta   90.00
_cell.angle_gamma   90.00
#
_symmetry.space_group_name_H-M   'P 1'
#
loop_
_entity.id
_entity.type
_entity.pdbx_description
1 polymer ?
#
loop_
_entity_poly.entity_id
_entity_poly.type
_entity_poly.pdbx_seq_one_letter_code
_entity_poly.pdbx_strand_id
1 'polypeptide(L)' 'MSVVRNQLQNREMKKPFYNYAGVTIYNGHVLDMLPQLPDESIHCVMTSIPYWGLRDYGLPPQI' A
#
# COMPACT_ATOMS: atom_id res chain seq x y z
N MET A 1 5.27 20.77 13.86
CA MET A 1 4.96 19.38 14.26
C MET A 1 5.74 18.38 13.39
N SER A 2 7.03 18.17 13.69
CA SER A 2 7.98 17.48 12.78
C SER A 2 8.47 16.12 13.27
N VAL A 3 7.78 15.45 14.20
CA VAL A 3 8.36 14.30 14.93
C VAL A 3 8.15 12.95 14.23
N VAL A 4 7.24 12.81 13.26
CA VAL A 4 6.94 11.49 12.64
C VAL A 4 7.81 11.17 11.40
N ARG A 5 8.44 12.17 10.76
CA ARG A 5 9.22 11.95 9.52
C ARG A 5 10.63 11.38 9.74
N ASN A 6 11.15 11.38 10.97
CA ASN A 6 12.58 11.15 11.21
C ASN A 6 12.96 9.67 11.47
N GLN A 7 12.03 8.73 11.40
CA GLN A 7 12.28 7.29 11.67
C GLN A 7 12.36 6.42 10.40
N LEU A 8 12.20 7.01 9.22
CA LEU A 8 12.18 6.28 7.93
C LEU A 8 13.46 6.47 7.10
N GLN A 9 14.42 7.29 7.56
CA GLN A 9 15.54 7.72 6.72
C GLN A 9 16.62 6.66 6.45
N ASN A 10 16.54 5.45 7.01
CA ASN A 10 17.58 4.41 6.84
C ASN A 10 17.00 2.99 6.67
N ARG A 11 15.99 2.79 5.83
CA ARG A 11 15.54 1.43 5.47
C ARG A 11 15.91 1.11 4.03
N GLU A 12 16.74 0.09 3.85
CA GLU A 12 17.07 -0.47 2.54
C GLU A 12 15.77 -0.87 1.82
N MET A 13 15.60 -0.40 0.58
CA MET A 13 14.44 -0.68 -0.25
C MET A 13 14.23 -2.18 -0.40
N LYS A 14 13.05 -2.68 -0.01
CA LYS A 14 12.76 -4.11 -0.08
C LYS A 14 12.77 -4.57 -1.53
N LYS A 15 13.54 -5.62 -1.82
CA LYS A 15 13.61 -6.22 -3.16
C LYS A 15 12.20 -6.61 -3.65
N PRO A 16 11.84 -6.30 -4.92
CA PRO A 16 10.56 -6.73 -5.47
C PRO A 16 10.47 -8.26 -5.54
N PHE A 17 9.28 -8.78 -5.29
CA PHE A 17 8.96 -10.21 -5.44
C PHE A 17 8.93 -10.62 -6.92
N TYR A 18 8.44 -9.71 -7.77
CA TYR A 18 8.38 -9.89 -9.22
C TYR A 18 8.78 -8.60 -9.91
N ASN A 19 9.58 -8.70 -10.97
CA ASN A 19 9.96 -7.57 -11.81
C ASN A 19 10.18 -8.06 -13.25
N TYR A 20 9.18 -7.87 -14.10
CA TYR A 20 9.24 -8.27 -15.51
C TYR A 20 8.19 -7.52 -16.33
N ALA A 21 8.46 -7.32 -17.63
CA ALA A 21 7.55 -6.68 -18.59
C ALA A 21 6.96 -5.34 -18.11
N GLY A 22 7.76 -4.53 -17.41
CA GLY A 22 7.33 -3.22 -16.89
C GLY A 22 6.41 -3.30 -15.66
N VAL A 23 6.23 -4.48 -15.07
CA VAL A 23 5.44 -4.69 -13.85
C VAL A 23 6.35 -5.05 -12.68
N THR A 24 6.23 -4.28 -11.60
CA THR A 24 6.94 -4.54 -10.34
C THR A 24 5.93 -4.86 -9.24
N ILE A 25 6.09 -6.02 -8.60
CA ILE A 25 5.24 -6.44 -7.49
C ILE A 25 6.09 -6.51 -6.23
N TYR A 26 5.64 -5.81 -5.20
CA TYR A 26 6.22 -5.84 -3.87
C TYR A 26 5.31 -6.63 -2.93
N ASN A 27 5.89 -7.54 -2.14
CA ASN A 27 5.17 -8.27 -1.11
C ASN A 27 5.50 -7.68 0.27
N GLY A 28 4.49 -7.20 0.99
CA GLY A 28 4.64 -6.67 2.35
C GLY A 28 3.41 -5.92 2.85
N HIS A 29 3.45 -5.53 4.12
CA HIS A 29 2.40 -4.70 4.72
C HIS A 29 2.45 -3.27 4.16
N VAL A 30 1.31 -2.74 3.71
CA VAL A 30 1.27 -1.50 2.92
C VAL A 30 1.86 -0.28 3.64
N LEU A 31 1.67 -0.19 4.96
CA LEU A 31 2.21 0.92 5.77
C LEU A 31 3.74 0.89 5.89
N ASP A 32 4.37 -0.27 5.71
CA ASP A 32 5.84 -0.39 5.71
C ASP A 32 6.43 -0.17 4.32
N MET A 33 5.64 -0.46 3.27
CA MET A 33 6.12 -0.47 1.89
C MET A 33 5.96 0.88 1.18
N LEU A 34 4.81 1.55 1.34
CA LEU A 34 4.55 2.83 0.67
C LEU A 34 5.61 3.90 0.94
N PRO A 35 6.15 4.06 2.17
CA PRO A 35 7.16 5.07 2.44
C PRO A 35 8.53 4.80 1.80
N GLN A 36 8.73 3.62 1.21
CA GLN A 36 9.97 3.29 0.50
C GLN A 36 9.89 3.70 -0.99
N LEU A 37 8.70 3.93 -1.52
CA LEU A 37 8.55 4.38 -2.90
C LEU A 37 9.00 5.85 -3.04
N PRO A 38 9.54 6.26 -4.20
CA PRO A 38 9.89 7.65 -4.42
C PRO A 38 8.67 8.57 -4.29
N ASP A 39 8.88 9.75 -3.72
CA ASP A 39 7.86 10.79 -3.65
C ASP A 39 7.33 11.14 -5.06
N GLU A 40 6.05 11.48 -5.16
CA GLU A 40 5.38 11.92 -6.39
C GLU A 40 5.46 10.93 -7.58
N SER A 41 5.75 9.65 -7.32
CA SER A 41 5.90 8.62 -8.38
C SER A 41 4.60 7.93 -8.82
N ILE A 42 3.47 8.18 -8.13
CA ILE A 42 2.22 7.43 -8.30
C ILE A 42 1.13 8.34 -8.89
N HIS A 43 0.63 7.96 -10.07
CA HIS A 43 -0.43 8.70 -10.77
C HIS A 43 -1.85 8.28 -10.37
N CYS A 44 -2.04 7.01 -10.04
CA CYS A 44 -3.33 6.43 -9.71
C CYS A 44 -3.16 5.36 -8.63
N VAL A 45 -4.07 5.35 -7.65
CA VAL A 45 -4.16 4.32 -6.63
C VAL A 45 -5.47 3.58 -6.82
N MET A 46 -5.39 2.28 -7.12
CA MET A 46 -6.53 1.39 -7.17
C MET A 46 -6.42 0.38 -6.03
N THR A 47 -7.46 0.30 -5.20
CA THR A 47 -7.50 -0.64 -4.09
C THR A 47 -8.90 -1.22 -3.94
N SER A 48 -8.98 -2.52 -3.70
CA SER A 48 -10.21 -3.23 -3.35
C SER A 48 -10.09 -3.75 -1.92
N ILE A 49 -9.81 -2.85 -0.97
CA ILE A 49 -9.75 -3.23 0.44
C ILE A 49 -11.06 -3.92 0.85
N PRO A 50 -11.01 -4.93 1.74
CA PRO A 50 -12.22 -5.59 2.19
C PRO A 50 -13.12 -4.58 2.91
N TYR A 51 -14.27 -4.28 2.32
CA TYR A 51 -15.28 -3.38 2.90
C TYR A 51 -16.21 -4.09 3.91
N TRP A 52 -15.93 -5.35 4.24
CA TRP A 52 -16.84 -6.21 4.97
C TRP A 52 -17.03 -5.66 6.38
N GLY A 53 -18.26 -5.20 6.67
CA GLY A 53 -18.64 -4.65 7.98
C GLY A 53 -18.33 -3.16 8.22
N LEU A 54 -17.74 -2.43 7.26
CA LEU A 54 -17.47 -0.99 7.41
C LEU A 54 -18.50 -0.10 6.68
N ARG A 55 -19.35 -0.69 5.85
CA ARG A 55 -20.43 0.00 5.15
C ARG A 55 -21.64 -0.92 5.08
N ASP A 56 -22.76 -0.43 5.59
CA ASP A 56 -24.06 -1.06 5.38
C ASP A 56 -24.54 -0.72 3.96
N TYR A 57 -24.74 -1.75 3.14
CA TYR A 57 -25.24 -1.62 1.77
C TYR A 57 -26.76 -1.89 1.68
N GLY A 58 -27.44 -2.12 2.81
CA GLY A 58 -28.88 -2.42 2.85
C GLY A 58 -29.25 -3.75 2.20
N LEU A 59 -28.29 -4.64 2.03
CA LEU A 59 -28.50 -5.96 1.43
C LEU A 59 -28.84 -6.99 2.51
N PRO A 60 -29.74 -7.95 2.21
CA PRO A 60 -29.96 -9.07 3.11
C PRO A 60 -28.65 -9.86 3.34
N PRO A 61 -28.48 -10.51 4.50
CA PRO A 61 -27.29 -11.29 4.80
C PRO A 61 -26.98 -12.28 3.68
N GLN A 62 -25.75 -12.23 3.19
CA GLN A 62 -25.28 -13.09 2.10
C GLN A 62 -24.38 -14.17 2.69
N ILE A 63 -24.72 -15.43 2.44
CA ILE A 63 -24.01 -16.64 2.90
C ILE A 63 -22.88 -17.04 1.96
#